data_AF-A0A183A8J1-F1
#
_entry.id   AF-A0A183A8J1-F1
#
_cell.length_a   1.000
_cell.length_b   1.000
_cell.length_c   1.000
_cell.angle_alpha   90.00
_cell.angle_beta   90.00
_cell.angle_gamma   90.00
#
_symmetry.space_group_name_H-M   'P 1'
#
loop_
_entity.id
_entity.type
_entity.pdbx_description
1 polymer ?
#
loop_
_entity_poly.entity_id
_entity_poly.type
_entity_poly.pdbx_seq_one_letter_code
_entity_poly.pdbx_strand_id
1 'polypeptide(L)'
;MSTSKIQTLYIRNLTGVFTPVNINAPLTGAKCNVARLDWLKHVLDQGKLIPWKPDDMLAMTKSTAEAVSSQFDLFGDSFCEPISSDELKSLCDRMPSKDSGESRASPFHSAYQWKLTTNLLEEFESRNVPIIGPLISRCILALSVDQSSSSKSRMLSDRLLLTELRYLGAIVLQCDEVFTQESLPEVVQFVIGQLGSRKQVSDSIIEPLLSHILLLGGSINDHMSALSDLQVQLKNAGFCGSSTGLQLVDESWARNCLTAGSIEEA
;
A
#
# COMPACT_ATOMS: atom_id res chain seq x y z
N MET A 1 18.81 2.38 -18.81
CA MET A 1 19.22 0.97 -18.66
C MET A 1 20.17 0.88 -17.47
N SER A 2 19.65 0.63 -16.27
CA SER A 2 20.46 0.35 -15.09
C SER A 2 20.23 -1.11 -14.74
N THR A 3 21.19 -1.96 -15.05
CA THR A 3 21.15 -3.36 -14.65
C THR A 3 21.42 -3.41 -13.15
N SER A 4 20.45 -3.85 -12.35
CA SER A 4 20.69 -4.24 -10.96
C SER A 4 21.76 -5.33 -10.97
N LYS A 5 23.01 -4.94 -10.73
CA LYS A 5 24.13 -5.87 -10.64
C LYS A 5 23.89 -6.74 -9.43
N ILE A 6 23.40 -7.96 -9.64
CA ILE A 6 23.50 -9.03 -8.67
C ILE A 6 25.00 -9.17 -8.39
N GLN A 7 25.44 -8.72 -7.21
CA GLN A 7 26.79 -8.94 -6.76
C GLN A 7 26.92 -10.42 -6.43
N THR A 8 27.52 -11.19 -7.32
CA THR A 8 27.86 -12.59 -7.07
C THR A 8 29.23 -12.63 -6.44
N LEU A 9 29.32 -13.08 -5.20
CA LEU A 9 30.59 -13.32 -4.52
C LEU A 9 31.05 -14.75 -4.82
N TYR A 10 32.25 -14.86 -5.37
CA TYR A 10 32.88 -16.17 -5.59
C TYR A 10 33.72 -16.52 -4.38
N ILE A 11 33.23 -17.47 -3.58
CA ILE A 11 33.99 -17.96 -2.44
C ILE A 11 35.01 -18.95 -2.96
N ARG A 12 36.30 -18.60 -2.84
CA ARG A 12 37.41 -19.50 -3.12
C ARG A 12 37.63 -20.37 -1.89
N ASN A 13 37.23 -21.64 -1.95
CA ASN A 13 37.63 -22.59 -0.93
C ASN A 13 39.16 -22.83 -1.03
N LEU A 14 39.79 -23.33 0.03
CA LEU A 14 41.20 -23.77 0.07
C LEU A 14 41.53 -24.82 -1.02
N THR A 15 40.51 -25.42 -1.63
CA THR A 15 40.60 -26.36 -2.76
C THR A 15 40.54 -25.70 -4.15
N GLY A 16 40.38 -24.37 -4.23
CA GLY A 16 40.35 -23.63 -5.50
C GLY A 16 39.02 -23.65 -6.27
N VAL A 17 37.98 -24.30 -5.73
CA VAL A 17 36.64 -24.32 -6.34
C VAL A 17 35.92 -23.00 -6.07
N PHE A 18 35.37 -22.40 -7.13
CA PHE A 18 34.56 -21.19 -7.05
C PHE A 18 33.08 -21.56 -6.95
N THR A 19 32.46 -21.29 -5.81
CA THR A 19 31.00 -21.35 -5.68
C THR A 19 30.44 -19.94 -5.80
N PRO A 20 29.59 -19.65 -6.81
CA PRO A 20 28.89 -18.39 -6.89
C PRO A 20 27.86 -18.34 -5.75
N VAL A 21 27.97 -17.32 -4.91
CA VAL A 21 27.03 -17.07 -3.82
C VAL A 21 26.33 -15.74 -4.07
N ASN A 22 25.00 -15.77 -3.98
CA ASN A 22 24.20 -14.56 -3.97
C ASN A 22 24.29 -13.94 -2.57
N ILE A 23 24.81 -12.72 -2.43
CA ILE A 23 24.85 -12.05 -1.13
C ILE A 23 23.47 -11.71 -0.57
N ASN A 24 22.41 -11.81 -1.36
CA ASN A 24 21.06 -11.48 -0.90
C ASN A 24 20.27 -12.73 -0.49
N ALA A 25 20.77 -13.94 -0.79
CA ALA A 25 20.09 -15.19 -0.44
C ALA A 25 21.11 -16.33 -0.23
N PRO A 26 21.08 -17.03 0.91
CA PRO A 26 22.02 -18.12 1.17
C PRO A 26 21.89 -19.27 0.17
N LEU A 27 23.01 -19.83 -0.28
CA LEU A 27 23.01 -21.03 -1.12
C LEU A 27 22.69 -22.28 -0.28
N THR A 28 21.58 -22.97 -0.58
CA THR A 28 21.19 -24.21 0.09
C THR A 28 21.82 -25.44 -0.59
N GLY A 29 22.19 -26.45 0.20
CA GLY A 29 22.83 -27.68 -0.31
C GLY A 29 24.33 -27.56 -0.53
N ALA A 30 24.99 -26.56 0.05
CA ALA A 30 26.43 -26.43 0.02
C ALA A 30 27.12 -27.57 0.80
N LYS A 31 28.37 -27.88 0.45
CA LYS A 31 29.17 -28.90 1.17
C LYS A 31 29.59 -28.45 2.56
N CYS A 32 29.65 -27.14 2.80
CA CYS A 32 30.01 -26.53 4.07
C CYS A 32 29.12 -25.32 4.32
N ASN A 33 28.97 -25.00 5.60
CA ASN A 33 28.33 -23.77 6.03
C ASN A 33 29.33 -22.61 5.87
N VAL A 34 28.86 -21.50 5.33
CA VAL A 34 29.62 -20.26 5.23
C VAL A 34 28.80 -19.17 5.90
N ALA A 35 29.34 -18.60 6.98
CA ALA A 35 28.77 -17.45 7.66
C ALA A 35 29.41 -16.14 7.20
N ARG A 36 28.69 -15.03 7.34
CA ARG A 36 29.19 -13.67 7.20
C ARG A 36 30.11 -13.33 8.36
N LEU A 37 31.02 -12.38 8.12
CA LEU A 37 31.93 -11.90 9.15
C LEU A 37 31.18 -11.22 10.32
N ASP A 38 30.04 -10.58 10.04
CA ASP A 38 29.28 -9.84 11.07
C ASP A 38 28.71 -10.76 12.16
N TRP A 39 28.34 -12.00 11.81
CA TRP A 39 27.98 -13.03 12.80
C TRP A 39 29.13 -13.29 13.78
N LEU A 40 30.36 -13.44 13.27
CA LEU A 40 31.53 -13.66 14.11
C LEU A 40 31.79 -12.46 15.03
N LYS A 41 31.64 -11.24 14.52
CA LYS A 41 31.76 -10.02 15.36
C LYS A 41 30.75 -10.05 16.50
N HIS A 42 29.48 -10.36 16.22
CA HIS A 42 28.45 -10.46 17.25
C HIS A 42 28.76 -11.52 18.31
N VAL A 43 29.27 -12.69 17.90
CA VAL A 43 29.71 -13.76 18.82
C VAL A 43 30.84 -13.27 19.73
N LEU A 44 31.82 -12.54 19.16
CA LEU A 44 32.93 -11.98 19.93
C LEU A 44 32.46 -10.88 20.89
N ASP A 45 31.58 -9.99 20.45
CA ASP A 45 31.05 -8.89 21.25
C ASP A 45 30.20 -9.39 22.43
N GLN A 46 29.40 -10.44 22.21
CA GLN A 46 28.56 -11.05 23.26
C GLN A 46 29.31 -12.07 24.13
N GLY A 47 30.52 -12.48 23.73
CA GLY A 47 31.31 -13.50 24.43
C GLY A 47 30.66 -14.89 24.47
N LYS A 48 29.68 -15.16 23.60
CA LYS A 48 28.96 -16.44 23.53
C LYS A 48 28.63 -16.81 22.09
N LEU A 49 28.55 -18.11 21.81
CA LEU A 49 28.08 -18.61 20.52
C LEU A 49 26.61 -18.28 20.33
N ILE A 50 26.30 -17.58 19.24
CA ILE A 50 24.95 -17.17 18.85
C ILE A 50 24.47 -18.15 17.76
N PRO A 51 23.23 -18.66 17.83
CA PRO A 51 22.64 -19.48 16.76
C PRO A 51 22.69 -18.76 15.42
N TRP A 52 22.88 -19.49 14.32
CA TRP A 52 22.86 -18.91 12.98
C TRP A 52 21.44 -18.48 12.61
N LYS A 53 21.30 -17.23 12.16
CA LYS A 53 20.10 -16.75 11.48
C LYS A 53 20.31 -16.81 9.96
N PRO A 54 19.25 -16.77 9.13
CA PRO A 54 19.38 -16.70 7.67
C PRO A 54 20.34 -15.59 7.21
N ASP A 55 20.29 -14.44 7.87
CA ASP A 55 21.11 -13.26 7.56
C ASP A 55 22.60 -13.47 7.78
N ASP A 56 22.95 -14.30 8.76
CA ASP A 56 24.33 -14.61 9.09
C ASP A 56 24.96 -15.53 8.04
N MET A 57 24.20 -16.11 7.13
CA MET A 57 24.65 -17.20 6.27
C MET A 57 24.78 -16.77 4.81
N LEU A 58 25.91 -17.15 4.21
CA LEU A 58 26.16 -17.07 2.77
C LEU A 58 25.88 -18.40 2.08
N ALA A 59 26.16 -19.51 2.76
CA ALA A 59 25.86 -20.84 2.25
C ALA A 59 25.56 -21.79 3.41
N MET A 60 24.62 -22.71 3.18
CA MET A 60 24.18 -23.68 4.17
C MET A 60 24.23 -25.10 3.59
N THR A 61 24.69 -26.04 4.42
CA THR A 61 24.45 -27.46 4.17
C THR A 61 22.96 -27.76 4.24
N LYS A 62 22.53 -28.89 3.67
CA LYS A 62 21.11 -29.28 3.67
C LYS A 62 20.54 -29.36 5.09
N SER A 63 21.26 -30.01 6.00
CA SER A 63 20.84 -30.14 7.41
C SER A 63 20.75 -28.79 8.12
N THR A 64 21.71 -27.88 7.88
CA THR A 64 21.67 -26.54 8.48
C THR A 64 20.53 -25.70 7.89
N ALA A 65 20.29 -25.78 6.58
CA ALA A 65 19.17 -25.09 5.95
C ALA A 65 17.82 -25.55 6.52
N GLU A 66 17.65 -26.87 6.72
CA GLU A 66 16.45 -27.44 7.36
C GLU A 66 16.27 -26.90 8.78
N ALA A 67 17.33 -26.91 9.60
CA ALA A 67 17.29 -26.43 10.99
C ALA A 67 17.05 -24.92 11.11
N VAL A 68 17.51 -24.13 10.15
CA VAL A 68 17.26 -22.67 10.10
C VAL A 68 15.82 -22.41 9.64
N SER A 69 15.34 -23.11 8.61
CA SER A 69 13.98 -22.94 8.08
C SER A 69 12.86 -23.35 9.04
N SER A 70 13.17 -24.13 10.07
CA SER A 70 12.20 -24.47 11.12
C SER A 70 12.05 -23.40 12.20
N GLN A 71 12.99 -22.44 12.25
CA GLN A 71 13.05 -21.39 13.28
C GLN A 71 12.81 -19.99 12.72
N PHE A 72 13.05 -19.80 11.43
CA PHE A 72 12.96 -18.51 10.76
C PHE A 72 12.14 -18.61 9.48
N ASP A 73 11.48 -17.50 9.14
CA ASP A 73 10.81 -17.34 7.86
C ASP A 73 11.81 -17.15 6.70
N LEU A 74 11.29 -16.96 5.49
CA LEU A 74 12.11 -16.78 4.29
C LEU A 74 12.97 -15.51 4.33
N PHE A 75 12.58 -14.50 5.11
CA PHE A 75 13.20 -13.18 5.18
C PHE A 75 14.09 -12.98 6.41
N GLY A 76 14.09 -13.94 7.35
CA GLY A 76 14.90 -13.94 8.56
C GLY A 76 14.15 -13.59 9.84
N ASP A 77 12.83 -13.47 9.81
CA ASP A 77 12.01 -13.25 11.01
C ASP A 77 11.88 -14.55 11.81
N SER A 78 11.95 -14.47 13.14
CA SER A 78 11.87 -15.65 14.01
C SER A 78 10.41 -16.04 14.26
N PHE A 79 10.10 -17.34 14.20
CA PHE A 79 8.77 -17.83 14.60
C PHE A 79 8.54 -17.84 16.12
N CYS A 80 9.61 -17.76 16.91
CA CYS A 80 9.57 -17.98 18.36
C CYS A 80 9.94 -16.74 19.17
N GLU A 81 10.71 -15.82 18.60
CA GLU A 81 11.21 -14.62 19.28
C GLU A 81 10.56 -13.36 18.69
N PRO A 82 10.15 -12.39 19.53
CA PRO A 82 9.60 -11.13 19.03
C PRO A 82 10.69 -10.31 18.32
N ILE A 83 10.35 -9.79 17.14
CA ILE A 83 11.24 -8.93 16.36
C ILE A 83 11.33 -7.51 16.97
N SER A 84 12.55 -6.96 17.04
CA SER A 84 12.75 -5.57 17.43
C SER A 84 12.49 -4.60 16.26
N SER A 85 12.24 -3.31 16.55
CA SER A 85 12.02 -2.30 15.52
C SER A 85 13.19 -2.17 14.54
N ASP A 86 14.43 -2.30 15.04
CA ASP A 86 15.64 -2.19 14.21
C ASP A 86 15.82 -3.42 13.32
N GLU A 87 15.54 -4.62 13.84
CA GLU A 87 15.56 -5.86 13.05
C GLU A 87 14.47 -5.85 11.98
N LEU A 88 13.25 -5.40 12.31
CA LEU A 88 12.15 -5.31 11.34
C LEU A 88 12.51 -4.35 10.19
N LYS A 89 13.09 -3.19 10.52
CA LYS A 89 13.57 -2.24 9.51
C LYS A 89 14.61 -2.89 8.59
N SER A 90 15.61 -3.54 9.17
CA SER A 90 16.64 -4.24 8.39
C SER A 90 16.05 -5.37 7.53
N LEU A 91 15.00 -6.03 8.00
CA LEU A 91 14.33 -7.10 7.26
C LEU A 91 13.55 -6.53 6.07
N CYS A 92 12.79 -5.45 6.27
CA CYS A 92 12.06 -4.74 5.21
C CYS A 92 13.00 -4.23 4.11
N ASP A 93 14.17 -3.68 4.46
CA ASP A 93 15.16 -3.17 3.50
C ASP A 93 15.71 -4.26 2.55
N ARG A 94 15.67 -5.52 2.96
CA ARG A 94 16.16 -6.66 2.18
C ARG A 94 15.09 -7.28 1.29
N MET A 95 13.81 -7.02 1.56
CA MET A 95 12.74 -7.57 0.74
C MET A 95 12.87 -7.02 -0.68
N PRO A 96 12.83 -7.87 -1.72
CA PRO A 96 12.94 -7.41 -3.09
C PRO A 96 11.76 -6.49 -3.43
N SER A 97 12.05 -5.25 -3.82
CA SER A 97 11.05 -4.34 -4.35
C SER A 97 10.55 -4.91 -5.68
N LYS A 98 9.25 -5.20 -5.78
CA LYS A 98 8.65 -5.79 -7.00
C LYS A 98 8.72 -4.86 -8.23
N ASP A 99 9.19 -3.63 -8.05
CA ASP A 99 9.23 -2.57 -9.07
C ASP A 99 10.44 -2.63 -10.02
N SER A 100 11.30 -3.66 -9.94
CA SER A 100 12.50 -3.76 -10.79
C SER A 100 12.26 -4.39 -12.18
N GLY A 101 11.01 -4.62 -12.60
CA GLY A 101 10.71 -5.21 -13.90
C GLY A 101 9.29 -4.91 -14.36
N GLU A 102 9.21 -4.02 -15.37
CA GLU A 102 8.06 -3.73 -16.23
C GLU A 102 6.97 -2.79 -15.71
N SER A 103 6.67 -1.83 -16.61
CA SER A 103 5.57 -0.88 -16.63
C SER A 103 5.59 0.29 -15.65
N ARG A 104 5.42 1.48 -16.24
CA ARG A 104 4.83 2.66 -15.61
C ARG A 104 3.54 2.22 -14.91
N ALA A 105 3.64 1.85 -13.64
CA ALA A 105 2.49 1.45 -12.88
C ALA A 105 1.57 2.67 -12.75
N SER A 106 0.34 2.48 -13.21
CA SER A 106 -0.81 3.28 -12.78
C SER A 106 -0.74 3.50 -11.26
N PRO A 107 -1.18 4.64 -10.72
CA PRO A 107 -1.23 4.90 -9.28
C PRO A 107 -1.95 3.81 -8.46
N PHE A 108 -2.71 2.94 -9.13
CA PHE A 108 -3.36 1.77 -8.56
C PHE A 108 -2.53 0.50 -8.82
N HIS A 109 -1.49 0.32 -8.01
CA HIS A 109 -0.80 -0.97 -7.81
C HIS A 109 -1.83 -1.99 -7.27
N SER A 110 -2.36 -2.83 -8.17
CA SER A 110 -3.23 -4.01 -7.98
C SER A 110 -4.33 -3.95 -6.89
N ALA A 111 -5.59 -4.19 -7.29
CA ALA A 111 -6.72 -4.49 -6.40
C ALA A 111 -6.40 -5.41 -5.19
N TYR A 112 -5.44 -6.33 -5.37
CA TYR A 112 -4.94 -7.21 -4.32
C TYR A 112 -4.22 -6.48 -3.18
N GLN A 113 -3.41 -5.46 -3.48
CA GLN A 113 -2.68 -4.69 -2.48
C GLN A 113 -3.66 -3.86 -1.65
N TRP A 114 -4.70 -3.30 -2.28
CA TRP A 114 -5.78 -2.61 -1.59
C TRP A 114 -6.49 -3.51 -0.58
N LYS A 115 -6.96 -4.71 -0.99
CA LYS A 115 -7.65 -5.64 -0.09
C LYS A 115 -6.79 -6.01 1.12
N LEU A 116 -5.49 -6.20 0.90
CA LEU A 116 -4.57 -6.54 1.96
C LEU A 116 -4.42 -5.38 2.95
N THR A 117 -4.28 -4.15 2.43
CA THR A 117 -4.20 -2.94 3.24
C THR A 117 -5.49 -2.70 4.01
N THR A 118 -6.67 -2.77 3.38
CA THR A 118 -7.95 -2.55 4.09
C THR A 118 -8.21 -3.60 5.16
N ASN A 119 -7.99 -4.89 4.87
CA ASN A 119 -8.19 -5.95 5.87
C ASN A 119 -7.23 -5.80 7.06
N LEU A 120 -5.97 -5.43 6.80
CA LEU A 120 -5.01 -5.17 7.88
C LEU A 120 -5.42 -3.96 8.72
N LEU A 121 -5.98 -2.93 8.09
CA LEU A 121 -6.44 -1.72 8.78
C LEU A 121 -7.69 -1.99 9.61
N GLU A 122 -8.65 -2.77 9.12
CA GLU A 122 -9.81 -3.23 9.89
C GLU A 122 -9.37 -4.05 11.12
N GLU A 123 -8.39 -4.94 10.95
CA GLU A 123 -7.79 -5.68 12.07
C GLU A 123 -7.12 -4.74 13.08
N PHE A 124 -6.38 -3.73 12.63
CA PHE A 124 -5.76 -2.74 13.52
C PHE A 124 -6.78 -1.88 14.26
N GLU A 125 -7.85 -1.47 13.58
CA GLU A 125 -8.98 -0.76 14.19
C GLU A 125 -9.64 -1.59 15.27
N SER A 126 -9.95 -2.86 14.98
CA SER A 126 -10.56 -3.78 15.95
C SER A 126 -9.69 -4.00 17.21
N ARG A 127 -8.37 -3.79 17.07
CA ARG A 127 -7.38 -3.95 18.13
C ARG A 127 -6.98 -2.63 18.81
N ASN A 128 -7.66 -1.53 18.49
CA ASN A 128 -7.37 -0.17 18.98
C ASN A 128 -5.90 0.25 18.76
N VAL A 129 -5.29 -0.21 17.67
CA VAL A 129 -3.97 0.29 17.28
C VAL A 129 -4.16 1.68 16.67
N PRO A 130 -3.42 2.71 17.09
CA PRO A 130 -3.56 4.05 16.52
C PRO A 130 -3.25 4.00 15.03
N ILE A 131 -4.30 4.17 14.22
CA ILE A 131 -4.24 4.10 12.77
C ILE A 131 -3.56 5.35 12.21
N ILE A 132 -2.83 5.21 11.10
CA ILE A 132 -1.98 6.25 10.47
C ILE A 132 -2.78 7.46 9.94
N GLY A 133 -4.11 7.46 10.03
CA GLY A 133 -4.93 8.65 9.84
C GLY A 133 -6.41 8.31 9.89
N PRO A 134 -7.28 9.28 10.24
CA PRO A 134 -8.71 9.05 10.40
C PRO A 134 -9.42 8.64 9.12
N LEU A 135 -8.83 8.82 7.93
CA LEU A 135 -9.47 8.56 6.63
C LEU A 135 -8.90 7.35 5.88
N ILE A 136 -8.09 6.51 6.52
CA ILE A 136 -7.27 5.49 5.85
C ILE A 136 -8.06 4.42 5.05
N SER A 137 -9.34 4.23 5.38
CA SER A 137 -10.25 3.28 4.71
C SER A 137 -11.21 3.96 3.73
N ARG A 138 -11.07 5.28 3.52
CA ARG A 138 -12.00 6.08 2.73
C ARG A 138 -11.47 6.31 1.32
N CYS A 139 -12.25 5.88 0.34
CA CYS A 139 -12.09 6.24 -1.06
C CYS A 139 -13.08 7.36 -1.41
N ILE A 140 -12.55 8.52 -1.80
CA ILE A 140 -13.27 9.78 -2.01
C ILE A 140 -13.15 10.17 -3.49
N LEU A 141 -14.28 10.35 -4.16
CA LEU A 141 -14.36 10.96 -5.49
C LEU A 141 -14.56 12.46 -5.34
N ALA A 142 -13.58 13.27 -5.73
CA ALA A 142 -13.65 14.73 -5.69
C ALA A 142 -14.07 15.31 -7.05
N LEU A 143 -15.14 16.11 -7.05
CA LEU A 143 -15.77 16.69 -8.23
C LEU A 143 -15.80 18.23 -8.12
N SER A 144 -15.44 18.95 -9.18
CA SER A 144 -15.40 20.42 -9.18
C SER A 144 -16.58 21.01 -9.93
N VAL A 145 -17.32 21.95 -9.35
CA VAL A 145 -18.59 22.45 -9.95
C VAL A 145 -18.46 23.78 -10.68
N ASP A 146 -17.55 24.66 -10.27
CA ASP A 146 -17.52 26.04 -10.75
C ASP A 146 -16.10 26.55 -11.01
N GLN A 147 -15.86 27.04 -12.24
CA GLN A 147 -14.59 27.67 -12.66
C GLN A 147 -14.73 29.18 -12.95
N SER A 148 -15.76 29.86 -12.47
CA SER A 148 -15.92 31.28 -12.74
C SER A 148 -14.86 32.18 -12.04
N SER A 149 -13.88 32.58 -12.84
CA SER A 149 -13.03 33.80 -12.77
C SER A 149 -12.06 34.08 -11.59
N SER A 150 -12.06 33.33 -10.47
CA SER A 150 -10.97 33.42 -9.44
C SER A 150 -10.00 32.22 -9.46
N SER A 151 -9.90 31.60 -10.64
CA SER A 151 -9.50 30.22 -10.89
C SER A 151 -8.21 29.75 -10.22
N LYS A 152 -7.15 30.57 -10.13
CA LYS A 152 -5.86 30.08 -9.58
C LYS A 152 -5.84 29.89 -8.06
N SER A 153 -6.49 30.78 -7.31
CA SER A 153 -6.50 30.69 -5.84
C SER A 153 -7.38 29.54 -5.37
N ARG A 154 -8.53 29.34 -6.02
CA ARG A 154 -9.45 28.24 -5.74
C ARG A 154 -8.83 26.89 -6.09
N MET A 155 -8.25 26.77 -7.28
CA MET A 155 -7.51 25.55 -7.67
C MET A 155 -6.40 25.19 -6.69
N LEU A 156 -5.68 26.19 -6.15
CA LEU A 156 -4.65 25.93 -5.15
C LEU A 156 -5.25 25.49 -3.82
N SER A 157 -6.34 26.13 -3.37
CA SER A 157 -7.08 25.74 -2.17
C SER A 157 -7.61 24.31 -2.27
N ASP A 158 -8.24 23.95 -3.39
CA ASP A 158 -8.78 22.61 -3.61
C ASP A 158 -7.65 21.57 -3.62
N ARG A 159 -6.55 21.86 -4.30
CA ARG A 159 -5.38 20.97 -4.30
C ARG A 159 -4.77 20.78 -2.92
N LEU A 160 -4.73 21.83 -2.09
CA LEU A 160 -4.27 21.73 -0.71
C LEU A 160 -5.21 20.85 0.09
N LEU A 161 -6.52 21.10 0.05
CA LEU A 161 -7.54 20.31 0.74
C LEU A 161 -7.44 18.82 0.37
N LEU A 162 -7.39 18.49 -0.92
CA LEU A 162 -7.25 17.11 -1.38
C LEU A 162 -5.91 16.48 -0.98
N THR A 163 -4.84 17.28 -0.86
CA THR A 163 -3.54 16.80 -0.37
C THR A 163 -3.60 16.49 1.13
N GLU A 164 -4.27 17.33 1.90
CA GLU A 164 -4.46 17.11 3.34
C GLU A 164 -5.34 15.89 3.61
N LEU A 165 -6.40 15.66 2.83
CA LEU A 165 -7.19 14.43 2.91
C LEU A 165 -6.35 13.18 2.63
N ARG A 166 -5.47 13.23 1.63
CA ARG A 166 -4.50 12.14 1.37
C ARG A 166 -3.52 11.96 2.52
N TYR A 167 -3.09 13.05 3.16
CA TYR A 167 -2.24 12.99 4.35
C TYR A 167 -2.94 12.30 5.53
N LEU A 168 -4.25 12.49 5.69
CA LEU A 168 -5.08 11.75 6.65
C LEU A 168 -5.36 10.28 6.25
N GLY A 169 -4.77 9.80 5.14
CA GLY A 169 -4.87 8.43 4.66
C GLY A 169 -5.95 8.19 3.61
N ALA A 170 -6.74 9.19 3.21
CA ALA A 170 -7.80 9.00 2.22
C ALA A 170 -7.22 8.68 0.82
N ILE A 171 -7.87 7.77 0.09
CA ILE A 171 -7.68 7.69 -1.36
C ILE A 171 -8.58 8.73 -2.00
N VAL A 172 -7.96 9.67 -2.71
CA VAL A 172 -8.69 10.77 -3.35
C VAL A 172 -8.56 10.67 -4.88
N LEU A 173 -9.67 10.31 -5.52
CA LEU A 173 -9.84 10.33 -6.97
C LEU A 173 -10.32 11.72 -7.38
N GLN A 174 -9.45 12.51 -7.99
CA GLN A 174 -9.81 13.86 -8.44
C GLN A 174 -10.21 13.81 -9.91
N CYS A 175 -11.45 14.20 -10.22
CA CYS A 175 -11.88 14.45 -11.59
C CYS A 175 -11.60 15.92 -11.94
N ASP A 176 -10.77 16.15 -12.96
CA ASP A 176 -10.40 17.50 -13.40
C ASP A 176 -11.49 18.18 -14.24
N GLU A 177 -12.50 17.42 -14.67
CA GLU A 177 -13.64 17.94 -15.43
C GLU A 177 -14.64 18.66 -14.53
N VAL A 178 -15.29 19.69 -15.09
CA VAL A 178 -16.34 20.43 -14.38
C VAL A 178 -17.59 19.56 -14.33
N PHE A 179 -18.03 19.27 -13.11
CA PHE A 179 -19.19 18.44 -12.84
C PHE A 179 -20.48 19.15 -13.25
N THR A 180 -21.18 18.55 -14.20
CA THR A 180 -22.49 18.96 -14.70
C THR A 180 -23.35 17.71 -14.93
N GLN A 181 -24.66 17.89 -15.16
CA GLN A 181 -25.54 16.76 -15.53
C GLN A 181 -25.05 16.05 -16.80
N GLU A 182 -24.47 16.80 -17.74
CA GLU A 182 -24.00 16.28 -19.02
C GLU A 182 -22.69 15.48 -18.87
N SER A 183 -21.86 15.81 -17.87
CA SER A 183 -20.57 15.16 -17.63
C SER A 183 -20.66 13.84 -16.85
N LEU A 184 -21.87 13.35 -16.55
CA LEU A 184 -22.07 12.13 -15.76
C LEU A 184 -21.40 10.89 -16.41
N PRO A 185 -21.56 10.63 -17.73
CA PRO A 185 -20.92 9.49 -18.37
C PRO A 185 -19.39 9.54 -18.27
N GLU A 186 -18.79 10.71 -18.45
CA GLU A 186 -17.35 10.93 -18.38
C GLU A 186 -16.81 10.66 -16.97
N VAL A 187 -17.50 11.15 -15.94
CA VAL A 187 -17.14 10.89 -14.54
C VAL A 187 -17.19 9.39 -14.22
N VAL A 188 -18.21 8.67 -14.71
CA VAL A 188 -18.30 7.22 -14.52
C VAL A 188 -17.17 6.50 -15.26
N GLN A 189 -16.86 6.89 -16.49
CA GLN A 189 -15.72 6.33 -17.25
C GLN A 189 -14.38 6.63 -16.58
N PHE A 190 -14.21 7.82 -16.00
CA PHE A 190 -13.04 8.17 -15.20
C PHE A 190 -12.89 7.22 -14.01
N VAL A 191 -13.97 6.99 -13.24
CA VAL A 191 -13.94 6.04 -12.12
C VAL A 191 -13.60 4.63 -12.59
N ILE A 192 -14.19 4.17 -13.71
CA ILE A 192 -13.86 2.87 -14.32
C ILE A 192 -12.37 2.82 -14.74
N GLY A 193 -11.83 3.90 -15.29
CA GLY A 193 -10.43 3.99 -15.67
C GLY A 193 -9.48 3.95 -14.48
N GLN A 194 -9.86 4.56 -13.36
CA GLN A 194 -9.05 4.60 -12.12
C GLN A 194 -9.15 3.30 -11.32
N LEU A 195 -10.37 2.77 -11.15
CA LEU A 195 -10.65 1.63 -10.28
C LEU A 195 -10.76 0.30 -11.03
N GLY A 196 -10.72 0.31 -12.36
CA GLY A 196 -10.91 -0.87 -13.22
C GLY A 196 -12.39 -1.16 -13.54
N SER A 197 -12.60 -1.85 -14.68
CA SER A 197 -13.94 -2.29 -15.11
C SER A 197 -14.48 -3.39 -14.20
N ARG A 198 -15.64 -3.15 -13.60
CA ARG A 198 -16.34 -4.14 -12.77
C ARG A 198 -17.35 -4.92 -13.60
N LYS A 199 -17.19 -6.24 -13.63
CA LYS A 199 -18.28 -7.18 -13.90
C LYS A 199 -18.54 -7.90 -12.60
N GLN A 200 -19.80 -8.05 -12.20
CA GLN A 200 -20.18 -8.95 -11.11
C GLN A 200 -19.62 -10.34 -11.43
N VAL A 201 -18.47 -10.66 -10.87
CA VAL A 201 -17.92 -12.00 -10.83
C VAL A 201 -18.02 -12.40 -9.37
N SER A 202 -18.75 -13.49 -9.17
CA SER A 202 -19.06 -14.13 -7.90
C SER A 202 -17.91 -14.10 -6.89
N ASP A 203 -18.26 -13.73 -5.67
CA ASP A 203 -17.62 -14.00 -4.39
C ASP A 203 -16.10 -13.91 -4.34
N SER A 204 -15.62 -12.80 -3.76
CA SER A 204 -14.39 -12.66 -2.95
C SER A 204 -13.39 -11.57 -3.34
N ILE A 205 -13.69 -10.70 -4.30
CA ILE A 205 -12.82 -9.54 -4.60
C ILE A 205 -13.43 -8.28 -3.97
N ILE A 206 -12.94 -7.93 -2.78
CA ILE A 206 -13.23 -6.66 -2.08
C ILE A 206 -12.21 -5.64 -2.59
N GLU A 207 -12.60 -4.93 -3.64
CA GLU A 207 -11.88 -3.79 -4.23
C GLU A 207 -12.33 -2.46 -3.59
N PRO A 208 -11.61 -1.32 -3.78
CA PRO A 208 -11.97 -0.07 -3.14
C PRO A 208 -13.39 0.33 -3.52
N LEU A 209 -14.31 0.26 -2.58
CA LEU A 209 -15.65 0.79 -2.77
C LEU A 209 -15.55 2.30 -2.54
N LEU A 210 -16.13 3.07 -3.46
CA LEU A 210 -16.31 4.48 -3.23
C LEU A 210 -17.14 4.66 -1.97
N SER A 211 -16.60 5.44 -1.04
CA SER A 211 -17.22 5.71 0.26
C SER A 211 -17.89 7.09 0.25
N HIS A 212 -17.27 8.07 -0.41
CA HIS A 212 -17.74 9.45 -0.44
C HIS A 212 -17.63 10.06 -1.84
N ILE A 213 -18.55 10.95 -2.18
CA ILE A 213 -18.42 11.94 -3.25
C ILE A 213 -18.27 13.31 -2.58
N LEU A 214 -17.14 13.96 -2.82
CA LEU A 214 -16.82 15.29 -2.33
C LEU A 214 -17.08 16.32 -3.44
N LEU A 215 -17.98 17.26 -3.17
CA LEU A 215 -18.24 18.39 -4.05
C LEU A 215 -17.36 19.58 -3.70
N LEU A 216 -16.54 20.02 -4.65
CA LEU A 216 -15.67 21.19 -4.56
C LEU A 216 -16.33 22.38 -5.23
N GLY A 217 -16.42 23.46 -4.46
CA GLY A 217 -16.83 24.76 -4.93
C GLY A 217 -18.34 24.95 -5.21
N GLY A 218 -19.18 24.04 -4.74
CA GLY A 218 -20.63 24.12 -4.88
C GLY A 218 -21.36 23.61 -3.64
N SER A 219 -22.66 23.89 -3.55
CA SER A 219 -23.55 23.31 -2.54
C SER A 219 -24.12 22.00 -3.07
N ILE A 220 -24.12 20.97 -2.23
CA ILE A 220 -24.73 19.67 -2.56
C ILE A 220 -26.18 19.85 -3.00
N ASN A 221 -26.93 20.72 -2.30
CA ASN A 221 -28.35 20.98 -2.55
C ASN A 221 -28.63 21.43 -3.99
N ASP A 222 -27.72 22.22 -4.59
CA ASP A 222 -27.88 22.77 -5.93
C ASP A 222 -27.68 21.70 -7.02
N HIS A 223 -26.98 20.61 -6.68
CA HIS A 223 -26.61 19.53 -7.60
C HIS A 223 -27.23 18.17 -7.22
N MET A 224 -28.19 18.14 -6.29
CA MET A 224 -28.75 16.90 -5.75
C MET A 224 -29.28 15.94 -6.82
N SER A 225 -29.94 16.45 -7.86
CA SER A 225 -30.45 15.60 -8.96
C SER A 225 -29.31 14.88 -9.68
N ALA A 226 -28.27 15.63 -10.08
CA ALA A 226 -27.10 15.08 -10.77
C ALA A 226 -26.32 14.10 -9.89
N LEU A 227 -26.14 14.44 -8.62
CA LEU A 227 -25.44 13.60 -7.65
C LEU A 227 -26.20 12.30 -7.36
N SER A 228 -27.53 12.36 -7.28
CA SER A 228 -28.37 11.16 -7.11
C SER A 228 -28.26 10.23 -8.32
N ASP A 229 -28.31 10.79 -9.53
CA ASP A 229 -28.12 10.02 -10.76
C ASP A 229 -26.72 9.38 -10.82
N LEU A 230 -25.69 10.13 -10.41
CA LEU A 230 -24.33 9.62 -10.33
C LEU A 230 -24.21 8.46 -9.33
N GLN A 231 -24.78 8.59 -8.13
CA GLN A 231 -24.80 7.53 -7.13
C GLN A 231 -25.45 6.26 -7.67
N VAL A 232 -26.55 6.38 -8.39
CA VAL A 232 -27.24 5.25 -9.02
C VAL A 232 -26.36 4.60 -10.09
N GLN A 233 -25.73 5.40 -10.96
CA GLN A 233 -24.85 4.87 -12.01
C GLN A 233 -23.62 4.15 -11.43
N LEU A 234 -22.96 4.74 -10.43
CA LEU A 234 -21.82 4.14 -9.74
C LEU A 234 -22.20 2.87 -8.98
N LYS A 235 -23.38 2.84 -8.36
CA LYS A 235 -23.92 1.66 -7.70
C LYS A 235 -24.22 0.54 -8.70
N ASN A 236 -24.84 0.86 -9.84
CA ASN A 236 -25.11 -0.11 -10.91
C ASN A 236 -23.83 -0.65 -11.55
N ALA A 237 -22.80 0.19 -11.64
CA ALA A 237 -21.46 -0.21 -12.06
C ALA A 237 -20.67 -0.95 -10.95
N GLY A 238 -21.28 -1.18 -9.78
CA GLY A 238 -20.70 -1.97 -8.71
C GLY A 238 -19.61 -1.27 -7.91
N PHE A 239 -19.47 0.06 -8.00
CA PHE A 239 -18.46 0.83 -7.27
C PHE A 239 -18.83 1.15 -5.81
N CYS A 240 -20.04 0.79 -5.37
CA CYS A 240 -20.57 1.09 -4.04
C CYS A 240 -20.91 -0.21 -3.27
N GLY A 241 -20.72 -0.20 -1.95
CA GLY A 241 -21.07 -1.33 -1.08
C GLY A 241 -22.58 -1.56 -0.98
N SER A 242 -22.97 -2.79 -0.62
CA SER A 242 -24.37 -3.16 -0.40
C SER A 242 -24.91 -2.71 0.96
N SER A 243 -24.04 -2.49 1.95
CA SER A 243 -24.39 -2.20 3.35
C SER A 243 -24.29 -0.72 3.75
N THR A 244 -23.33 0.02 3.19
CA THR A 244 -23.14 1.47 3.44
C THR A 244 -23.29 2.22 2.11
N GLY A 245 -24.29 3.10 2.02
CA GLY A 245 -24.50 3.93 0.84
C GLY A 245 -23.33 4.89 0.58
N LEU A 246 -23.17 5.31 -0.67
CA LEU A 246 -22.19 6.32 -1.06
C LEU A 246 -22.58 7.67 -0.42
N GLN A 247 -21.76 8.24 0.46
CA GLN A 247 -22.08 9.50 1.14
C GLN A 247 -21.78 10.71 0.26
N LEU A 248 -22.67 11.70 0.23
CA LEU A 248 -22.45 12.99 -0.44
C LEU A 248 -21.94 13.98 0.61
N VAL A 249 -20.79 14.59 0.36
CA VAL A 249 -20.14 15.54 1.27
C VAL A 249 -19.62 16.75 0.52
N ASP A 250 -19.45 17.86 1.24
CA ASP A 250 -18.95 19.13 0.70
C ASP A 250 -17.62 19.52 1.35
N GLU A 251 -17.08 20.67 0.95
CA GLU A 251 -15.85 21.21 1.52
C GLU A 251 -15.91 21.39 3.05
N SER A 252 -17.09 21.64 3.63
CA SER A 252 -17.22 21.85 5.07
C SER A 252 -16.94 20.58 5.84
N TRP A 253 -17.47 19.44 5.37
CA TRP A 253 -17.15 18.13 5.92
C TRP A 253 -15.64 17.84 5.84
N ALA A 254 -15.03 18.09 4.68
CA ALA A 254 -13.60 17.85 4.48
C ALA A 254 -12.75 18.70 5.43
N ARG A 255 -13.10 19.98 5.62
CA ARG A 255 -12.43 20.86 6.60
C ARG A 255 -12.66 20.40 8.04
N ASN A 256 -13.84 19.92 8.38
CA ASN A 256 -14.12 19.39 9.72
C ASN A 256 -13.25 18.17 10.03
N CYS A 257 -13.07 17.24 9.08
CA CYS A 257 -12.16 16.10 9.24
C CYS A 257 -10.72 16.54 9.56
N LEU A 258 -10.26 17.63 8.95
CA LEU A 258 -8.93 18.21 9.21
C LEU A 258 -8.82 18.83 10.61
N THR A 259 -9.87 19.51 11.08
CA THR A 259 -9.85 20.18 12.38
C THR A 259 -10.10 19.24 13.56
N ALA A 260 -10.96 18.24 13.38
CA ALA A 260 -11.35 17.31 14.45
C ALA A 260 -10.36 16.14 14.60
N GLY A 261 -9.62 15.79 13.54
CA GLY A 261 -8.78 14.60 13.52
C GLY A 261 -9.57 13.28 13.59
N SER A 262 -10.89 13.33 13.38
CA SER A 262 -11.82 12.20 13.37
C SER A 262 -12.87 12.38 12.28
N ILE A 263 -13.51 11.28 11.86
CA ILE A 263 -14.65 11.32 10.94
C ILE A 263 -15.89 11.70 11.75
N GLU A 264 -16.54 12.82 11.41
CA GLU A 264 -17.97 12.99 11.72
C GLU A 264 -18.78 12.22 10.67
N GLU A 265 -19.63 11.30 11.12
CA GLU A 265 -20.57 10.64 10.22
C GLU A 265 -21.52 11.70 9.65
N ALA A 266 -21.57 11.79 8.31
CA ALA A 266 -22.48 12.65 7.56
C ALA A 266 -23.92 12.12 7.57
#